data_AF-X1JNM8-F1
#
_entry.id   AF-X1JNM8-F1
#
_cell.length_a   1.000
_cell.length_b   1.000
_cell.length_c   1.000
_cell.angle_alpha   90.00
_cell.angle_beta   90.00
_cell.angle_gamma   90.00
#
_symmetry.space_group_name_H-M   'P 1'
#
loop_
_entity.id
_entity.type
_entity.pdbx_description
1 polymer ?
#
loop_
_entity_poly.entity_id
_entity_poly.type
_entity_poly.pdbx_seq_one_letter_code
_entity_poly.pdbx_strand_id
1 'polypeptide(L)'
;KYDILEAIEKVIELVGGLEIDQKTKILILPTLISPKHPYLAVNTSPKFLESLINYLVKIGGDIKSIKVAAQSFDEIPIETSAQKSQLLDVCLRHQITPLDLAKGNFVKKEQNGFTFEISEEVFNSDLTINLPILKLDSKLGVRA
;
A
#
# COMPACT_ATOMS: atom_id res chain seq x y z
N LYS A 1 -3.00 23.97 5.33
CA LYS A 1 -2.36 23.20 4.24
C LYS A 1 -1.53 22.13 4.93
N TYR A 2 -2.01 20.88 4.96
CA TYR A 2 -1.30 19.82 5.69
C TYR A 2 -0.10 19.36 4.87
N ASP A 3 1.07 19.32 5.48
CA ASP A 3 2.25 18.70 4.88
C ASP A 3 2.21 17.21 5.18
N ILE A 4 1.75 16.44 4.18
CA ILE A 4 1.62 14.98 4.29
C ILE A 4 3.00 14.35 4.55
N LEU A 5 4.05 14.91 3.96
CA LEU A 5 5.41 14.38 4.12
C LEU A 5 5.87 14.56 5.56
N GLU A 6 5.67 15.74 6.16
CA GLU A 6 5.99 16.00 7.57
C GLU A 6 5.24 15.05 8.50
N ALA A 7 3.95 14.78 8.22
CA ALA A 7 3.16 13.84 9.00
C ALA A 7 3.70 12.40 8.89
N ILE A 8 4.09 11.95 7.70
CA ILE A 8 4.72 10.63 7.49
C ILE A 8 6.04 10.54 8.25
N GLU A 9 6.90 11.57 8.14
CA GLU A 9 8.16 11.65 8.87
C GLU A 9 7.95 11.52 10.37
N LYS A 10 6.98 12.26 10.93
CA LYS A 10 6.68 12.22 12.36
C LYS A 10 6.15 10.88 12.81
N VAL A 11 5.23 10.26 12.05
CA VAL A 11 4.68 8.94 12.40
C VAL A 11 5.79 7.89 12.42
N ILE A 12 6.69 7.92 11.43
CA ILE A 12 7.79 6.97 11.32
C ILE A 12 8.80 7.17 12.46
N GLU A 13 9.13 8.42 12.78
CA GLU A 13 9.95 8.74 13.96
C GLU A 13 9.33 8.19 15.26
N LEU A 14 8.02 8.35 15.45
CA LEU A 14 7.31 7.89 16.65
C LEU A 14 7.30 6.37 16.81
N VAL A 15 7.38 5.60 15.72
CA VAL A 15 7.43 4.12 15.77
C VAL A 15 8.86 3.56 15.77
N GLY A 16 9.88 4.42 15.92
CA GLY A 16 11.29 4.02 16.04
C GLY A 16 12.11 4.15 14.75
N GLY A 17 11.58 4.77 13.71
CA GLY A 17 12.25 4.96 12.43
C GLY A 17 12.11 3.77 11.48
N LEU A 18 12.69 3.92 10.28
CA LEU A 18 12.84 2.85 9.29
C LEU A 18 14.30 2.79 8.85
N GLU A 19 14.91 1.63 8.96
CA GLU A 19 16.23 1.34 8.41
C GLU A 19 16.05 0.64 7.05
N ILE A 20 16.23 1.38 5.97
CA ILE A 20 16.16 0.85 4.60
C ILE A 20 17.36 1.30 3.78
N ASP A 21 17.70 0.52 2.77
CA ASP A 21 18.75 0.80 1.81
C ASP A 21 18.25 0.52 0.37
N GLN A 22 19.15 0.66 -0.61
CA GLN A 22 18.82 0.43 -2.02
C GLN A 22 18.41 -1.02 -2.34
N LYS A 23 18.81 -1.99 -1.49
CA LYS A 23 18.53 -3.42 -1.69
C LYS A 23 17.22 -3.85 -1.02
N THR A 24 16.72 -3.05 -0.10
CA THR A 24 15.50 -3.32 0.67
C THR A 24 14.29 -3.37 -0.27
N LYS A 25 13.66 -4.54 -0.38
CA LYS A 25 12.45 -4.75 -1.18
C LYS A 25 11.23 -4.33 -0.39
N ILE A 26 10.49 -3.36 -0.91
CA ILE A 26 9.38 -2.74 -0.20
C ILE A 26 8.08 -3.02 -0.95
N LEU A 27 7.10 -3.57 -0.23
CA LEU A 27 5.75 -3.79 -0.72
C LEU A 27 4.79 -2.79 -0.07
N ILE A 28 4.16 -1.94 -0.87
CA ILE A 28 3.15 -0.97 -0.42
C ILE A 28 1.76 -1.51 -0.76
N LEU A 29 0.89 -1.58 0.25
CA LEU A 29 -0.48 -2.07 0.13
C LEU A 29 -1.48 -0.93 0.37
N PRO A 30 -1.90 -0.19 -0.68
CA PRO A 30 -2.97 0.80 -0.55
C PRO A 30 -4.34 0.15 -0.37
N THR A 31 -5.23 0.87 0.31
CA THR A 31 -6.67 0.59 0.22
C THR A 31 -7.16 0.93 -1.18
N LEU A 32 -7.65 -0.09 -1.90
CA LEU A 32 -8.20 0.06 -3.24
C LEU A 32 -9.46 -0.80 -3.38
N ILE A 33 -10.60 -0.21 -3.02
CA ILE A 33 -11.87 -0.94 -2.84
C ILE A 33 -12.76 -0.82 -4.08
N SER A 34 -12.83 0.35 -4.72
CA SER A 34 -13.78 0.56 -5.82
C SER A 34 -13.34 1.68 -6.76
N PRO A 35 -13.86 1.75 -7.99
CA PRO A 35 -13.48 2.78 -8.96
C PRO A 35 -14.12 4.13 -8.61
N LYS A 36 -13.49 4.83 -7.67
CA LYS A 36 -13.92 6.12 -7.14
C LYS A 36 -12.80 7.14 -7.26
N HIS A 37 -13.20 8.38 -7.56
CA HIS A 37 -12.27 9.49 -7.64
C HIS A 37 -11.69 9.83 -6.25
N PRO A 38 -10.45 10.36 -6.18
CA PRO A 38 -9.76 10.66 -4.92
C PRO A 38 -10.54 11.52 -3.93
N TYR A 39 -11.33 12.50 -4.41
CA TYR A 39 -12.07 13.42 -3.55
C TYR A 39 -13.16 12.76 -2.71
N LEU A 40 -13.52 11.50 -3.00
CA LEU A 40 -14.48 10.71 -2.23
C LEU A 40 -13.85 9.96 -1.05
N ALA A 41 -12.51 9.94 -0.94
CA ALA A 41 -11.78 9.29 0.16
C ALA A 41 -12.18 7.81 0.41
N VAL A 42 -12.56 7.09 -0.64
CA VAL A 42 -12.90 5.66 -0.58
C VAL A 42 -11.66 4.77 -0.64
N ASN A 43 -10.67 5.19 -1.44
CA ASN A 43 -9.37 4.54 -1.63
C ASN A 43 -8.27 5.44 -1.09
N THR A 44 -7.09 4.87 -0.83
CA THR A 44 -5.90 5.64 -0.46
C THR A 44 -5.70 6.83 -1.40
N SER A 45 -5.38 7.99 -0.84
CA SER A 45 -5.16 9.20 -1.63
C SER A 45 -3.90 9.06 -2.50
N PRO A 46 -3.93 9.47 -3.78
CA PRO A 46 -2.74 9.46 -4.63
C PRO A 46 -1.62 10.33 -4.05
N LYS A 47 -1.96 11.45 -3.40
CA LYS A 47 -0.97 12.30 -2.72
C LYS A 47 -0.31 11.60 -1.54
N PHE A 48 -1.05 10.74 -0.83
CA PHE A 48 -0.51 10.01 0.31
C PHE A 48 0.47 8.92 -0.14
N LEU A 49 0.09 8.18 -1.18
CA LEU A 49 0.98 7.20 -1.81
C LEU A 49 2.26 7.87 -2.35
N GLU A 50 2.13 8.98 -3.07
CA GLU A 50 3.25 9.74 -3.62
C GLU A 50 4.18 10.27 -2.52
N SER A 51 3.62 10.85 -1.45
CA SER A 51 4.43 11.32 -0.32
C SER A 51 5.17 10.19 0.38
N LEU A 52 4.57 9.00 0.54
CA LEU A 52 5.28 7.84 1.09
C LEU A 52 6.42 7.41 0.18
N ILE A 53 6.18 7.26 -1.13
CA ILE A 53 7.21 6.86 -2.09
C ILE A 53 8.39 7.84 -2.04
N ASN A 54 8.11 9.14 -2.05
CA ASN A 54 9.13 10.18 -1.94
C ASN A 54 9.90 10.11 -0.62
N TYR A 55 9.22 9.84 0.49
CA TYR A 55 9.87 9.64 1.78
C TYR A 55 10.82 8.44 1.76
N LEU A 56 10.37 7.28 1.28
CA LEU A 56 11.18 6.06 1.22
C LEU A 56 12.45 6.26 0.37
N VAL A 57 12.32 6.93 -0.78
CA VAL A 57 13.48 7.27 -1.62
C VAL A 57 14.40 8.28 -0.91
N LYS A 58 13.83 9.28 -0.23
CA LYS A 58 14.59 10.29 0.53
C LYS A 58 15.47 9.67 1.61
N ILE A 59 15.00 8.60 2.28
CA ILE A 59 15.75 7.93 3.35
C ILE A 59 16.67 6.80 2.88
N GLY A 60 16.80 6.57 1.57
CA GLY A 60 17.80 5.67 0.98
C GLY A 60 17.27 4.47 0.21
N GLY A 61 15.95 4.30 0.10
CA GLY A 61 15.33 3.24 -0.71
C GLY A 61 15.52 3.45 -2.22
N ASP A 62 15.65 2.36 -2.98
CA ASP A 62 15.61 2.41 -4.45
C ASP A 62 14.16 2.30 -4.94
N ILE A 63 13.77 3.22 -5.82
CA ILE A 63 12.46 3.21 -6.48
C ILE A 63 12.17 1.88 -7.19
N LYS A 64 13.19 1.22 -7.73
CA LYS A 64 13.07 -0.08 -8.42
C LYS A 64 12.79 -1.24 -7.47
N SER A 65 13.07 -1.07 -6.18
CA SER A 65 12.82 -2.06 -5.14
C SER A 65 11.43 -1.87 -4.50
N ILE A 66 10.65 -0.86 -4.92
CA ILE A 66 9.29 -0.61 -4.45
C ILE A 66 8.28 -1.26 -5.39
N LYS A 67 7.36 -2.05 -4.82
CA LYS A 67 6.14 -2.55 -5.48
C LYS A 67 4.91 -1.95 -4.80
N VAL A 68 3.90 -1.61 -5.59
CA VAL A 68 2.58 -1.22 -5.08
C VAL A 68 1.60 -2.31 -5.50
N ALA A 69 0.91 -2.93 -4.55
CA ALA A 69 0.07 -4.08 -4.85
C ALA A 69 -1.31 -3.99 -4.18
N ALA A 70 -2.32 -4.49 -4.87
CA ALA A 70 -3.67 -4.59 -4.37
C ALA A 70 -4.37 -5.82 -4.97
N GLN A 71 -5.55 -6.13 -4.46
CA GLN A 71 -6.39 -7.22 -4.96
C GLN A 71 -7.85 -6.75 -4.99
N SER A 72 -8.59 -7.16 -6.01
CA SER A 72 -10.04 -7.02 -6.01
C SER A 72 -10.72 -8.21 -5.32
N PHE A 73 -11.78 -7.93 -4.57
CA PHE A 73 -12.64 -8.93 -3.93
C PHE A 73 -14.06 -8.91 -4.49
N ASP A 74 -14.26 -8.21 -5.61
CA ASP A 74 -15.52 -8.15 -6.34
C ASP A 74 -15.30 -8.39 -7.85
N GLU A 75 -16.35 -8.24 -8.65
CA GLU A 75 -16.30 -8.45 -10.10
C GLU A 75 -15.54 -7.35 -10.86
N ILE A 76 -15.14 -6.26 -10.19
CA ILE A 76 -14.45 -5.14 -10.81
C ILE A 76 -12.95 -5.45 -10.86
N PRO A 77 -12.30 -5.41 -12.03
CA PRO A 77 -10.85 -5.56 -12.13
C PRO A 77 -10.13 -4.50 -11.29
N ILE A 78 -9.10 -4.90 -10.56
CA ILE A 78 -8.38 -4.00 -9.63
C ILE A 78 -7.77 -2.80 -10.37
N GLU A 79 -7.37 -2.99 -11.63
CA GLU A 79 -6.82 -1.95 -12.49
C GLU A 79 -7.83 -0.83 -12.75
N THR A 80 -9.12 -1.16 -12.85
CA THR A 80 -10.21 -0.17 -13.02
C THR A 80 -10.29 0.74 -11.80
N SER A 81 -10.16 0.15 -10.61
CA SER A 81 -10.10 0.89 -9.36
C SER A 81 -8.82 1.75 -9.26
N ALA A 82 -7.67 1.19 -9.63
CA ALA A 82 -6.37 1.88 -9.61
C ALA A 82 -6.35 3.10 -10.54
N GLN A 83 -6.91 2.96 -11.74
CA GLN A 83 -7.02 4.05 -12.71
C GLN A 83 -7.95 5.15 -12.21
N LYS A 84 -9.17 4.80 -11.77
CA LYS A 84 -10.17 5.80 -11.35
C LYS A 84 -9.75 6.57 -10.09
N SER A 85 -9.00 5.92 -9.21
CA SER A 85 -8.40 6.51 -7.99
C SER A 85 -7.08 7.25 -8.23
N GLN A 86 -6.56 7.25 -9.47
CA GLN A 86 -5.28 7.86 -9.84
C GLN A 86 -4.06 7.25 -9.14
N LEU A 87 -4.21 6.11 -8.46
CA LEU A 87 -3.07 5.38 -7.88
C LEU A 87 -2.17 4.79 -8.97
N LEU A 88 -2.77 4.37 -10.09
CA LEU A 88 -2.02 3.93 -11.27
C LEU A 88 -1.11 5.05 -11.79
N ASP A 89 -1.62 6.28 -11.88
CA ASP A 89 -0.86 7.43 -12.39
C ASP A 89 0.34 7.76 -11.49
N VAL A 90 0.20 7.61 -10.16
CA VAL A 90 1.32 7.75 -9.22
C VAL A 90 2.39 6.70 -9.51
N CYS A 91 2.00 5.43 -9.64
CA CYS A 91 2.93 4.34 -9.92
C CYS A 91 3.70 4.58 -11.23
N LEU A 92 2.99 4.92 -12.31
CA LEU A 92 3.59 5.14 -13.62
C LEU A 92 4.56 6.33 -13.65
N ARG A 93 4.23 7.45 -12.98
CA ARG A 93 5.12 8.61 -12.88
C ARG A 93 6.45 8.27 -12.20
N HIS A 94 6.42 7.33 -11.26
CA HIS A 94 7.58 6.85 -10.52
C HIS A 94 8.23 5.61 -11.16
N GLN A 95 7.75 5.15 -12.32
CA GLN A 95 8.21 3.91 -12.97
C GLN A 95 8.09 2.67 -12.05
N ILE A 96 7.13 2.70 -11.12
CA ILE A 96 6.76 1.57 -10.29
C ILE A 96 5.74 0.72 -11.03
N THR A 97 5.96 -0.58 -11.10
CA THR A 97 5.00 -1.53 -11.68
C THR A 97 3.94 -1.88 -10.61
N PRO A 98 2.67 -1.49 -10.80
CA PRO A 98 1.61 -1.93 -9.92
C PRO A 98 1.32 -3.42 -10.13
N LEU A 99 0.95 -4.11 -9.05
CA LEU A 99 0.71 -5.55 -9.06
C LEU A 99 -0.71 -5.89 -8.61
N ASP A 100 -1.38 -6.75 -9.37
CA ASP A 100 -2.60 -7.43 -8.95
C ASP A 100 -2.22 -8.72 -8.23
N LEU A 101 -2.44 -8.77 -6.91
CA LEU A 101 -2.10 -9.93 -6.09
C LEU A 101 -2.94 -11.16 -6.45
N ALA A 102 -4.16 -11.00 -7.00
CA ALA A 102 -4.99 -12.14 -7.42
C ALA A 102 -4.37 -12.94 -8.56
N LYS A 103 -3.49 -12.33 -9.35
CA LYS A 103 -2.77 -12.98 -10.47
C LYS A 103 -1.46 -13.63 -10.04
N GLY A 104 -1.07 -13.46 -8.77
CA GLY A 104 0.15 -14.03 -8.20
C GLY A 104 -0.07 -15.40 -7.56
N ASN A 105 1.01 -15.92 -6.99
CA ASN A 105 0.99 -17.14 -6.20
C ASN A 105 0.71 -16.85 -4.72
N PHE A 106 0.16 -17.85 -4.04
CA PHE A 106 -0.15 -17.79 -2.62
C PHE A 106 0.48 -18.97 -1.88
N VAL A 107 1.05 -18.67 -0.71
CA VAL A 107 1.57 -19.66 0.23
C VAL A 107 0.50 -19.96 1.26
N LYS A 108 0.16 -21.25 1.40
CA LYS A 108 -0.70 -21.73 2.50
C LYS A 108 0.08 -21.74 3.81
N LYS A 109 -0.48 -21.11 4.84
CA LYS A 109 0.05 -21.09 6.21
C LYS A 109 -1.04 -21.56 7.16
N GLU A 110 -0.71 -22.51 8.02
CA GLU A 110 -1.62 -22.99 9.07
C GLU A 110 -1.15 -22.45 10.42
N GLN A 111 -2.05 -21.81 11.16
CA GLN A 111 -1.78 -21.31 12.50
C GLN A 111 -3.06 -21.34 13.34
N ASN A 112 -2.99 -21.91 14.55
CA ASN A 112 -4.11 -22.01 15.49
C ASN A 112 -5.38 -22.65 14.87
N GLY A 113 -5.21 -23.62 13.96
CA GLY A 113 -6.34 -24.28 13.27
C GLY A 113 -6.97 -23.47 12.14
N PHE A 114 -6.42 -22.30 11.79
CA PHE A 114 -6.81 -21.51 10.62
C PHE A 114 -5.81 -21.70 9.49
N THR A 115 -6.31 -21.82 8.26
CA THR A 115 -5.50 -21.82 7.05
C THR A 115 -5.60 -20.45 6.39
N PHE A 116 -4.45 -19.81 6.19
CA PHE A 116 -4.31 -18.54 5.49
C PHE A 116 -3.64 -18.76 4.14
N GLU A 117 -4.15 -18.14 3.10
CA GLU A 117 -3.47 -18.03 1.81
C GLU A 117 -2.90 -16.61 1.70
N ILE A 118 -1.57 -16.51 1.74
CA ILE A 118 -0.86 -15.22 1.78
C ILE A 118 -0.02 -15.13 0.50
N SER A 119 -0.10 -13.99 -0.20
CA SER A 119 0.68 -13.79 -1.43
C SER A 119 2.17 -14.00 -1.18
N GLU A 120 2.84 -14.70 -2.10
CA GLU A 120 4.30 -14.89 -2.09
C GLU A 120 5.06 -13.56 -2.02
N GLU A 121 4.48 -12.49 -2.57
CA GLU A 121 5.07 -11.14 -2.58
C GLU A 121 5.37 -10.59 -1.19
N VAL A 122 4.56 -10.95 -0.19
CA VAL A 122 4.79 -10.53 1.20
C VAL A 122 6.08 -11.16 1.73
N PHE A 123 6.34 -12.43 1.39
CA PHE A 123 7.54 -13.14 1.82
C PHE A 123 8.78 -12.78 0.99
N ASN A 124 8.57 -12.31 -0.24
CA ASN A 124 9.63 -11.85 -1.13
C ASN A 124 10.09 -10.41 -0.84
N SER A 125 9.43 -9.72 0.10
CA SER A 125 9.70 -8.35 0.49
C SER A 125 10.34 -8.29 1.88
N ASP A 126 11.28 -7.37 2.08
CA ASP A 126 11.93 -7.14 3.36
C ASP A 126 11.05 -6.25 4.27
N LEU A 127 10.25 -5.38 3.66
CA LEU A 127 9.34 -4.46 4.33
C LEU A 127 7.99 -4.43 3.63
N THR A 128 6.90 -4.61 4.39
CA THR A 128 5.53 -4.39 3.89
C THR A 128 4.90 -3.21 4.62
N ILE A 129 4.41 -2.21 3.87
CA ILE A 129 3.76 -1.02 4.40
C ILE A 129 2.30 -1.00 3.95
N ASN A 130 1.39 -1.16 4.92
CA ASN A 130 -0.04 -1.03 4.66
C ASN A 130 -0.46 0.45 4.75
N LEU A 131 -1.23 0.93 3.78
CA LEU A 131 -1.77 2.29 3.72
C LEU A 131 -3.30 2.26 3.83
N PRO A 132 -3.85 1.88 4.99
CA PRO A 132 -5.28 1.72 5.15
C PRO A 132 -6.01 3.07 5.14
N ILE A 133 -7.21 3.11 4.56
CA ILE A 133 -8.22 4.09 4.98
C ILE A 133 -8.97 3.51 6.17
N LEU A 134 -8.76 4.10 7.33
CA LEU A 134 -9.50 3.77 8.54
C LEU A 134 -10.89 4.37 8.45
N LYS A 135 -11.90 3.52 8.25
CA LYS A 135 -13.30 3.89 8.40
C LYS A 135 -13.70 3.61 9.85
N LEU A 136 -14.32 4.62 10.46
CA LEU A 136 -14.98 4.46 11.75
C LEU A 136 -16.30 3.71 11.53
N ASP A 137 -16.20 2.40 11.38
CA ASP A 137 -17.35 1.50 11.43
C ASP A 137 -17.35 0.79 12.78
N SER A 138 -18.41 1.02 13.56
CA SER A 138 -18.63 0.36 14.85
C SER A 138 -18.56 -1.17 14.80
N LYS A 139 -18.78 -1.78 13.61
CA LYS A 139 -18.71 -3.23 13.40
C LYS A 139 -17.28 -3.75 13.20
N LEU A 140 -16.34 -2.89 12.82
CA LEU A 140 -14.92 -3.23 12.61
C LEU A 140 -14.06 -2.98 13.87
N GLY A 141 -14.66 -2.51 14.97
CA GLY A 141 -13.99 -2.35 16.26
C GLY A 141 -13.10 -1.11 16.38
N VAL A 142 -12.97 -0.29 15.34
CA VAL A 142 -12.22 0.98 15.40
C VAL A 142 -13.10 2.04 16.06
N ARG A 143 -12.79 2.38 17.32
CA ARG A 143 -13.48 3.41 18.11
C ARG A 143 -12.55 4.63 18.25
N ALA A 144 -13.10 5.82 18.03
CA ALA A 144 -12.42 7.10 18.24
C ALA A 144 -12.36 7.47 19.72
#